data_AF-A0A1Y1LD35-F1
#
_entry.id   AF-A0A1Y1LD35-F1
#
_cell.length_a   1.000
_cell.length_b   1.000
_cell.length_c   1.000
_cell.angle_alpha   90.00
_cell.angle_beta   90.00
_cell.angle_gamma   90.00
#
_symmetry.space_group_name_H-M   'P 1'
#
loop_
_entity.id
_entity.type
_entity.pdbx_description
1 polymer ?
#
loop_
_entity_poly.entity_id
_entity_poly.type
_entity_poly.pdbx_seq_one_letter_code
_entity_poly.pdbx_strand_id
1 'polypeptide(L)'
;IALVTIVTLVLRFWASAMFLDNTRGRYETDTNDDGRLPNWFAIFPGTKWCGAGNISANNEDLGIAADTDKCCRTHDFCNDTIEAGGTRHNLTNDAFYTRLVCDCDYDFYDCLKNVSSKVSNNVGLIYFNILGTQCFREDYPIVACIKYEYTPRKKCVEYAYDTTQDKRYQWFDVPRY
;
A
#
# COMPACT_ATOMS: atom_id res chain seq x y z
N ILE A 1 6.33 23.64 1.69
CA ILE A 1 5.52 24.19 0.57
C ILE A 1 5.68 23.37 -0.73
N ALA A 2 6.80 22.68 -0.97
CA ALA A 2 6.97 21.79 -2.14
C ALA A 2 6.30 20.39 -2.07
N LEU A 3 5.84 19.94 -0.90
CA LEU A 3 5.16 18.64 -0.73
C LEU A 3 3.65 18.70 -0.98
N VAL A 4 3.02 19.87 -0.80
CA VAL A 4 1.58 20.08 -1.05
C VAL A 4 1.28 20.07 -2.54
N THR A 5 2.23 20.53 -3.36
CA THR A 5 2.13 20.54 -4.83
C THR A 5 2.20 19.16 -5.45
N ILE A 6 2.94 18.19 -4.90
CA ILE A 6 2.99 16.83 -5.47
C ILE A 6 1.67 16.08 -5.21
N VAL A 7 1.08 16.24 -4.03
CA VAL A 7 -0.24 15.64 -3.71
C VAL A 7 -1.33 16.23 -4.60
N THR A 8 -1.29 17.54 -4.88
CA THR A 8 -2.22 18.15 -5.85
C THR A 8 -1.87 17.86 -7.31
N LEU A 9 -0.61 17.65 -7.68
CA LEU A 9 -0.21 17.27 -9.05
C LEU A 9 -0.60 15.83 -9.36
N VAL A 10 -0.52 14.90 -8.41
CA VAL A 10 -1.06 13.54 -8.59
C VAL A 10 -2.59 13.63 -8.73
N LEU A 11 -3.29 14.37 -7.88
CA LEU A 11 -4.73 14.59 -8.07
C LEU A 11 -5.10 15.31 -9.40
N ARG A 12 -4.23 16.19 -9.91
CA ARG A 12 -4.47 16.95 -11.17
C ARG A 12 -4.05 16.22 -12.44
N PHE A 13 -3.00 15.41 -12.43
CA PHE A 13 -2.63 14.58 -13.58
C PHE A 13 -3.71 13.56 -13.91
N TRP A 14 -4.44 13.08 -12.90
CA TRP A 14 -5.56 12.17 -13.07
C TRP A 14 -6.82 12.86 -13.61
N ALA A 15 -7.07 14.11 -13.23
CA ALA A 15 -8.21 14.88 -13.76
C ALA A 15 -8.10 15.17 -15.28
N SER A 16 -6.89 15.28 -15.82
CA SER A 16 -6.69 15.52 -17.26
C SER A 16 -6.87 14.28 -18.15
N ALA A 17 -6.82 13.07 -17.60
CA ALA A 17 -7.07 11.83 -18.34
C ALA A 17 -8.57 11.54 -18.54
N MET A 18 -9.47 12.32 -17.93
CA MET A 18 -10.93 12.11 -17.96
C MET A 18 -11.63 12.56 -19.25
N PHE A 19 -10.92 12.93 -20.32
CA PHE A 19 -11.53 13.42 -21.57
C PHE A 19 -11.37 12.54 -22.81
N LEU A 20 -10.79 11.33 -22.70
CA LEU A 20 -10.72 10.42 -23.83
C LEU A 20 -10.88 8.96 -23.39
N ASP A 21 -12.11 8.54 -23.07
CA ASP A 21 -12.62 7.29 -23.66
C ASP A 21 -14.16 7.21 -23.55
N ASN A 22 -14.78 6.83 -24.67
CA ASN A 22 -16.23 6.70 -24.86
C ASN A 22 -16.52 5.22 -25.08
N THR A 23 -16.61 4.44 -24.00
CA THR A 23 -17.13 3.08 -24.08
C THR A 23 -18.23 2.86 -23.04
N ARG A 24 -19.44 2.65 -23.56
CA ARG A 24 -20.70 2.48 -22.85
C ARG A 24 -20.84 1.00 -22.45
N GLY A 25 -20.46 0.67 -21.22
CA GLY A 25 -20.74 -0.63 -20.57
C GLY A 25 -21.73 -0.45 -19.42
N ARG A 26 -22.80 -1.23 -19.40
CA ARG A 26 -23.93 -1.14 -18.47
C ARG A 26 -23.50 -1.69 -17.09
N TYR A 27 -23.31 -0.84 -16.09
CA TYR A 27 -23.07 -1.22 -14.69
C TYR A 27 -24.42 -1.42 -13.98
N GLU A 28 -24.59 -2.56 -13.33
CA GLU A 28 -25.75 -2.91 -12.53
C GLU A 28 -25.55 -2.32 -11.12
N THR A 29 -26.41 -1.39 -10.72
CA THR A 29 -26.27 -0.64 -9.46
C THR A 29 -26.76 -1.48 -8.29
N ASP A 30 -25.83 -1.98 -7.48
CA ASP A 30 -26.13 -2.50 -6.14
C ASP A 30 -26.27 -1.32 -5.16
N THR A 31 -27.42 -1.24 -4.50
CA THR A 31 -27.84 -0.13 -3.64
C THR A 31 -27.38 -0.36 -2.22
N ASN A 32 -26.11 -0.10 -1.92
CA ASN A 32 -25.60 0.11 -0.56
C ASN A 32 -24.48 1.15 -0.59
N ASP A 33 -24.87 2.41 -0.75
CA ASP A 33 -23.99 3.59 -0.74
C ASP A 33 -23.66 3.99 0.70
N ASP A 34 -22.73 3.26 1.33
CA ASP A 34 -21.85 3.81 2.36
C ASP A 34 -20.82 4.66 1.62
N GLY A 35 -20.67 5.95 1.94
CA GLY A 35 -19.97 7.01 1.18
C GLY A 35 -18.46 6.80 0.94
N ARG A 36 -18.09 5.61 0.48
CA ARG A 36 -16.78 5.08 0.17
C ARG A 36 -16.59 5.29 -1.33
N LEU A 37 -15.57 6.05 -1.70
CA LEU A 37 -15.22 6.29 -3.09
C LEU A 37 -15.11 4.93 -3.83
N PRO A 38 -15.70 4.78 -5.03
CA PRO A 38 -15.76 3.48 -5.68
C PRO A 38 -14.34 3.00 -6.02
N ASN A 39 -14.09 1.72 -5.75
CA ASN A 39 -12.76 1.09 -5.72
C ASN A 39 -11.89 1.40 -6.97
N TRP A 40 -12.50 1.56 -8.14
CA TRP A 40 -11.76 1.86 -9.39
C TRP A 40 -10.95 3.16 -9.35
N PHE A 41 -11.36 4.19 -8.58
CA PHE A 41 -10.59 5.44 -8.44
C PHE A 41 -9.30 5.26 -7.64
N ALA A 42 -9.14 4.12 -6.96
CA ALA A 42 -8.00 3.80 -6.13
C ALA A 42 -7.08 2.72 -6.73
N ILE A 43 -7.39 2.17 -7.92
CA ILE A 43 -6.54 1.19 -8.62
C ILE A 43 -5.58 1.90 -9.57
N PHE A 44 -4.30 1.52 -9.53
CA PHE A 44 -3.29 2.11 -10.41
C PHE A 44 -3.54 1.77 -11.89
N PRO A 45 -3.39 2.71 -12.84
CA PRO A 45 -3.80 2.48 -14.22
C PRO A 45 -2.98 1.37 -14.87
N GLY A 46 -3.67 0.49 -15.59
CA GLY A 46 -3.06 -0.68 -16.23
C GLY A 46 -2.86 -1.88 -15.31
N THR A 47 -3.36 -1.81 -14.07
CA THR A 47 -3.37 -2.91 -13.09
C THR A 47 -4.80 -3.19 -12.66
N LYS A 48 -5.04 -4.32 -12.00
CA LYS A 48 -6.33 -4.70 -11.40
C LYS A 48 -6.25 -4.90 -9.88
N TRP A 49 -5.04 -5.11 -9.37
CA TRP A 49 -4.76 -5.45 -7.97
C TRP A 49 -3.99 -4.37 -7.22
N CYS A 50 -3.37 -3.40 -7.90
CA CYS A 50 -2.57 -2.37 -7.23
C CYS A 50 -3.45 -1.21 -6.74
N GLY A 51 -4.12 -1.37 -5.60
CA GLY A 51 -4.92 -0.31 -4.99
C GLY A 51 -5.69 -0.73 -3.73
N ALA A 52 -6.83 -0.09 -3.46
CA ALA A 52 -7.66 -0.38 -2.28
C ALA A 52 -8.50 -1.66 -2.48
N GLY A 53 -7.87 -2.83 -2.35
CA GLY A 53 -8.45 -4.09 -2.81
C GLY A 53 -8.20 -4.25 -4.31
N ASN A 54 -9.11 -4.91 -5.03
CA ASN A 54 -8.92 -5.17 -6.47
C ASN A 54 -10.23 -5.06 -7.26
N ILE A 55 -10.10 -4.85 -8.57
CA ILE A 55 -11.19 -4.83 -9.57
C ILE A 55 -11.15 -6.07 -10.47
N SER A 56 -10.47 -7.11 -10.00
CA SER A 56 -10.23 -8.32 -10.76
C SER A 56 -11.48 -9.21 -10.81
N ALA A 57 -11.75 -9.84 -11.95
CA ALA A 57 -12.85 -10.80 -12.06
C ALA A 57 -12.54 -12.15 -11.37
N ASN A 58 -11.26 -12.51 -11.27
CA ASN A 58 -10.77 -13.73 -10.64
C ASN A 58 -9.26 -13.66 -10.41
N ASN A 59 -8.68 -14.66 -9.73
CA ASN A 59 -7.26 -14.65 -9.39
C ASN A 59 -6.32 -14.48 -10.59
N GLU A 60 -6.66 -14.97 -11.78
CA GLU A 60 -5.80 -14.86 -12.97
C GLU A 60 -6.07 -13.63 -13.83
N ASP A 61 -7.08 -12.83 -13.47
CA ASP A 61 -7.42 -11.63 -14.20
C ASP A 61 -6.47 -10.48 -13.83
N LEU A 62 -5.56 -10.18 -14.76
CA LEU A 62 -4.51 -9.18 -14.60
C LEU A 62 -4.70 -8.05 -15.62
N GLY A 63 -4.22 -6.85 -15.28
CA GLY A 63 -4.12 -5.71 -16.17
C GLY A 63 -2.97 -5.82 -17.18
N ILE A 64 -2.86 -4.81 -18.04
CA ILE A 64 -1.80 -4.75 -19.07
C ILE A 64 -0.39 -4.73 -18.48
N ALA A 65 -0.22 -4.19 -17.27
CA ALA A 65 1.04 -4.20 -16.53
C ALA A 65 1.17 -5.49 -15.71
N ALA A 66 0.97 -6.64 -16.36
CA ALA A 66 0.72 -7.93 -15.72
C ALA A 66 1.77 -8.32 -14.66
N ASP A 67 3.06 -8.08 -14.89
CA ASP A 67 4.10 -8.45 -13.92
C ASP A 67 4.09 -7.57 -12.67
N THR A 68 3.76 -6.27 -12.80
CA THR A 68 3.53 -5.42 -11.62
C THR A 68 2.26 -5.83 -10.88
N ASP A 69 1.22 -6.15 -11.64
CA ASP A 69 -0.08 -6.52 -11.11
C ASP A 69 -0.03 -7.85 -10.34
N LYS A 70 0.81 -8.80 -10.77
CA LYS A 70 1.12 -10.02 -10.00
C LYS A 70 1.71 -9.70 -8.62
N CYS A 71 2.62 -8.72 -8.52
CA CYS A 71 3.18 -8.32 -7.22
C CYS A 71 2.07 -7.84 -6.28
N CYS A 72 1.17 -7.00 -6.77
CA CYS A 72 0.03 -6.49 -6.00
C CYS A 72 -0.97 -7.60 -5.64
N ARG A 73 -1.27 -8.51 -6.57
CA ARG A 73 -2.10 -9.69 -6.30
C ARG A 73 -1.52 -10.54 -5.17
N THR A 74 -0.22 -10.83 -5.22
CA THR A 74 0.44 -11.62 -4.16
C THR A 74 0.39 -10.88 -2.83
N HIS A 75 0.56 -9.56 -2.84
CA HIS A 75 0.44 -8.71 -1.65
C HIS A 75 -0.98 -8.74 -1.05
N ASP A 76 -2.02 -8.67 -1.89
CA ASP A 76 -3.44 -8.81 -1.49
C ASP A 76 -3.73 -10.16 -0.81
N PHE A 77 -3.01 -11.23 -1.16
CA PHE A 77 -3.16 -12.57 -0.58
C PHE A 77 -2.33 -12.80 0.69
N CYS A 78 -1.80 -11.74 1.31
CA CYS A 78 -1.06 -11.86 2.55
C CYS A 78 -1.86 -12.59 3.64
N ASN A 79 -1.18 -13.47 4.38
CA ASN A 79 -1.80 -14.35 5.35
C ASN A 79 -2.24 -13.64 6.64
N ASP A 80 -1.66 -12.49 6.97
CA ASP A 80 -1.96 -11.74 8.17
C ASP A 80 -2.03 -10.24 7.88
N THR A 81 -3.22 -9.70 8.07
CA THR A 81 -3.57 -8.31 7.77
C THR A 81 -4.38 -7.71 8.92
N ILE A 82 -4.31 -6.39 9.04
CA ILE A 82 -5.19 -5.59 9.89
C ILE A 82 -5.89 -4.58 8.97
N GLU A 83 -7.18 -4.81 8.72
CA GLU A 83 -8.03 -3.92 7.93
C GLU A 83 -8.06 -2.50 8.52
N ALA A 84 -8.46 -1.52 7.71
CA ALA A 84 -8.62 -0.13 8.15
C ALA A 84 -9.56 -0.05 9.38
N GLY A 85 -9.11 0.59 10.46
CA GLY A 85 -9.82 0.68 11.73
C GLY A 85 -9.87 -0.62 12.55
N GLY A 86 -9.36 -1.73 12.01
CA GLY A 86 -9.34 -3.03 12.65
C GLY A 86 -8.35 -3.11 13.82
N THR A 87 -8.58 -4.08 14.71
CA THR A 87 -7.66 -4.39 15.80
C THR A 87 -7.33 -5.88 15.82
N ARG A 88 -6.04 -6.21 15.82
CA ARG A 88 -5.49 -7.57 15.93
C ARG A 88 -4.13 -7.49 16.60
N HIS A 89 -3.71 -8.54 17.31
CA HIS A 89 -2.40 -8.57 18.00
C HIS A 89 -2.19 -7.42 19.00
N ASN A 90 -3.26 -6.89 19.58
CA ASN A 90 -3.26 -5.67 20.40
C ASN A 90 -2.75 -4.42 19.67
N LEU A 91 -2.76 -4.43 18.34
CA LEU A 91 -2.48 -3.29 17.47
C LEU A 91 -3.78 -2.84 16.80
N THR A 92 -4.04 -1.53 16.82
CA THR A 92 -5.13 -0.92 16.06
C THR A 92 -4.56 -0.23 14.83
N ASN A 93 -5.09 -0.57 13.65
CA ASN A 93 -4.72 0.09 12.40
C ASN A 93 -5.55 1.38 12.25
N ASP A 94 -4.90 2.52 12.45
CA ASP A 94 -5.48 3.86 12.32
C ASP A 94 -5.49 4.39 10.87
N ALA A 95 -4.87 3.68 9.94
CA ALA A 95 -4.88 4.04 8.53
C ALA A 95 -6.24 3.74 7.88
N PHE A 96 -6.54 4.50 6.81
CA PHE A 96 -7.72 4.27 5.96
C PHE A 96 -7.54 3.11 4.96
N TYR A 97 -6.43 2.37 5.07
CA TYR A 97 -6.05 1.24 4.22
C TYR A 97 -5.53 0.09 5.08
N THR A 98 -5.53 -1.12 4.52
CA THR A 98 -5.08 -2.36 5.17
C THR A 98 -3.57 -2.34 5.39
N ARG A 99 -3.11 -2.70 6.59
CA ARG A 99 -1.69 -2.92 6.91
C ARG A 99 -1.41 -4.41 7.07
N LEU A 100 -0.24 -4.85 6.65
CA LEU A 100 0.12 -6.26 6.52
C LEU A 100 1.29 -6.61 7.45
N VAL A 101 1.51 -7.92 7.65
CA VAL A 101 2.74 -8.40 8.30
C VAL A 101 3.96 -8.00 7.46
N CYS A 102 5.07 -7.63 8.11
CA CYS A 102 6.24 -7.07 7.44
C CYS A 102 6.83 -7.95 6.34
N ASP A 103 6.75 -9.27 6.46
CA ASP A 103 7.28 -10.19 5.44
C ASP A 103 6.57 -9.99 4.10
N CYS A 104 5.25 -9.77 4.10
CA CYS A 104 4.49 -9.48 2.88
C CYS A 104 4.93 -8.15 2.23
N ASP A 105 5.22 -7.13 3.03
CA ASP A 105 5.70 -5.83 2.52
C ASP A 105 7.13 -5.91 1.99
N TYR A 106 7.98 -6.77 2.57
CA TYR A 106 9.33 -7.02 2.06
C TYR A 106 9.30 -7.79 0.73
N ASP A 107 8.49 -8.84 0.64
CA ASP A 107 8.30 -9.59 -0.60
C ASP A 107 7.72 -8.70 -1.71
N PHE A 108 6.77 -7.82 -1.35
CA PHE A 108 6.19 -6.86 -2.27
C PHE A 108 7.23 -5.85 -2.78
N TYR A 109 8.07 -5.33 -1.88
CA TYR A 109 9.18 -4.46 -2.24
C TYR A 109 10.11 -5.11 -3.27
N ASP A 110 10.58 -6.32 -2.98
CA ASP A 110 11.52 -7.05 -3.82
C ASP A 110 10.89 -7.42 -5.16
N CYS A 111 9.63 -7.84 -5.17
CA CYS A 111 8.88 -8.12 -6.40
C CYS A 111 8.83 -6.89 -7.31
N LEU A 112 8.43 -5.74 -6.79
CA LEU A 112 8.34 -4.49 -7.56
C LEU A 112 9.71 -4.04 -8.10
N LYS A 113 10.77 -4.16 -7.26
CA LYS A 113 12.15 -3.86 -7.65
C LYS A 113 12.65 -4.77 -8.76
N ASN A 114 12.33 -6.06 -8.70
CA ASN A 114 12.70 -7.03 -9.70
C ASN A 114 11.97 -6.78 -11.04
N VAL A 115 10.69 -6.41 -11.00
CA VAL A 115 9.95 -6.02 -12.21
C VAL A 115 10.54 -4.76 -12.86
N SER A 116 10.98 -3.79 -12.05
CA SER A 116 11.72 -2.59 -12.49
C SER A 116 11.08 -1.79 -13.64
N SER A 117 9.75 -1.83 -13.77
CA SER A 117 9.01 -1.12 -14.80
C SER A 117 8.62 0.29 -14.34
N LYS A 118 8.19 1.15 -15.26
CA LYS A 118 7.62 2.46 -14.88
C LYS A 118 6.41 2.32 -13.94
N VAL A 119 5.59 1.28 -14.14
CA VAL A 119 4.41 1.02 -13.32
C VAL A 119 4.83 0.53 -11.94
N SER A 120 5.71 -0.49 -11.85
CA SER A 120 6.17 -1.01 -10.55
C SER A 120 6.93 0.03 -9.74
N ASN A 121 7.74 0.87 -10.39
CA ASN A 121 8.46 1.93 -9.71
C ASN A 121 7.54 3.02 -9.14
N ASN A 122 6.47 3.37 -9.85
CA ASN A 122 5.47 4.32 -9.34
C ASN A 122 4.65 3.71 -8.20
N VAL A 123 4.22 2.45 -8.33
CA VAL A 123 3.49 1.73 -7.26
C VAL A 123 4.36 1.68 -6.00
N GLY A 124 5.63 1.30 -6.14
CA GLY A 124 6.58 1.26 -5.03
C GLY A 124 6.81 2.62 -4.38
N LEU A 125 7.00 3.68 -5.18
CA LEU A 125 7.14 5.04 -4.66
C LEU A 125 5.90 5.48 -3.87
N ILE A 126 4.69 5.19 -4.37
CA ILE A 126 3.45 5.55 -3.69
C ILE A 126 3.35 4.80 -2.36
N TYR A 127 3.47 3.48 -2.39
CA TYR A 127 3.28 2.62 -1.22
C TYR A 127 4.33 2.89 -0.13
N PHE A 128 5.61 2.80 -0.47
CA PHE A 128 6.70 2.82 0.50
C PHE A 128 7.14 4.24 0.88
N ASN A 129 6.97 5.25 0.01
CA ASN A 129 7.52 6.59 0.27
C ASN A 129 6.43 7.65 0.53
N ILE A 130 5.27 7.56 -0.12
CA ILE A 130 4.23 8.61 -0.08
C ILE A 130 3.13 8.30 0.94
N LEU A 131 2.67 7.06 1.06
CA LEU A 131 1.63 6.71 2.04
C LEU A 131 2.14 6.81 3.48
N GLY A 132 3.43 6.55 3.69
CA GLY A 132 3.99 6.45 5.04
C GLY A 132 3.42 5.25 5.79
N THR A 133 3.19 4.15 5.06
CA THR A 133 2.70 2.91 5.65
C THR A 133 3.70 2.32 6.65
N GLN A 134 3.15 1.53 7.58
CA GLN A 134 3.88 0.72 8.51
C GLN A 134 3.39 -0.72 8.36
N CYS A 135 4.28 -1.66 8.59
CA CYS A 135 3.95 -3.08 8.70
C CYS A 135 4.00 -3.51 10.17
N PHE A 136 3.48 -4.68 10.49
CA PHE A 136 3.60 -5.24 11.83
C PHE A 136 4.38 -6.56 11.84
N ARG A 137 5.09 -6.84 12.92
CA ARG A 137 5.74 -8.15 13.17
C ARG A 137 5.96 -8.36 14.65
N GLU A 138 6.15 -9.61 15.03
CA GLU A 138 6.52 -9.97 16.40
C GLU A 138 8.02 -9.78 16.62
N ASP A 139 8.38 -8.96 17.59
CA ASP A 139 9.78 -8.71 17.96
C ASP A 139 9.88 -8.32 19.44
N TYR A 140 11.10 -8.19 19.95
CA TYR A 140 11.33 -7.64 21.29
C TYR A 140 10.79 -6.20 21.40
N PRO A 141 10.34 -5.76 22.58
CA PRO A 141 9.84 -4.39 22.75
C PRO A 141 10.84 -3.33 22.30
N ILE A 142 10.41 -2.40 21.43
CA ILE A 142 11.23 -1.28 20.96
C ILE A 142 11.45 -0.31 22.13
N VAL A 143 12.71 -0.01 22.43
CA VAL A 143 13.07 1.02 23.44
C VAL A 143 13.40 2.36 22.80
N ALA A 144 14.00 2.35 21.62
CA ALA A 144 14.37 3.56 20.91
C ALA A 144 14.56 3.28 19.42
N CYS A 145 14.46 4.34 18.62
CA CYS A 145 15.02 4.33 17.28
C CYS A 145 16.45 4.88 17.31
N ILE A 146 17.41 4.11 16.80
CA ILE A 146 18.83 4.48 16.80
C ILE A 146 19.28 5.11 15.49
N LYS A 147 18.55 4.87 14.39
CA LYS A 147 18.83 5.48 13.09
C LYS A 147 17.56 5.91 12.37
N TYR A 148 17.54 7.17 11.93
CA TYR A 148 16.44 7.75 11.17
C TYR A 148 16.86 8.08 9.74
N GLU A 149 15.90 7.98 8.84
CA GLU A 149 15.93 8.62 7.52
C GLU A 149 14.85 9.69 7.45
N TYR A 150 15.17 10.88 6.94
CA TYR A 150 14.28 12.05 7.05
C TYR A 150 13.48 12.38 5.79
N THR A 151 13.96 12.01 4.60
CA THR A 151 13.39 12.46 3.33
C THR A 151 12.70 11.32 2.57
N PRO A 152 11.43 11.47 2.12
CA PRO A 152 10.53 12.64 2.25
C PRO A 152 9.80 12.79 3.61
N ARG A 153 9.80 11.75 4.46
CA ARG A 153 9.22 11.77 5.82
C ARG A 153 10.12 11.01 6.77
N LYS A 154 10.14 11.38 8.05
CA LYS A 154 10.91 10.67 9.08
C LYS A 154 10.49 9.19 9.18
N LYS A 155 11.44 8.28 9.01
CA LYS A 155 11.32 6.83 9.23
C LYS A 155 12.45 6.34 10.12
N CYS A 156 12.16 5.40 11.00
CA CYS A 156 13.16 4.64 11.73
C CYS A 156 13.61 3.44 10.90
N VAL A 157 14.92 3.32 10.68
CA VAL A 157 15.49 2.20 9.90
C VAL A 157 16.29 1.23 10.77
N GLU A 158 16.52 1.58 12.03
CA GLU A 158 17.25 0.75 12.96
C GLU A 158 16.73 1.01 14.38
N TYR A 159 16.37 -0.07 15.07
CA TYR A 159 15.69 -0.06 16.35
C TYR A 159 16.59 -0.66 17.44
N ALA A 160 16.54 -0.07 18.63
CA ALA A 160 17.04 -0.69 19.85
C ALA A 160 15.88 -1.38 20.56
N TYR A 161 16.17 -2.54 21.15
CA TYR A 161 15.18 -3.43 21.75
C TYR A 161 15.50 -3.75 23.21
N ASP A 162 14.46 -4.02 24.00
CA ASP A 162 14.58 -4.65 25.30
C ASP A 162 14.46 -6.16 25.17
N THR A 163 15.60 -6.85 25.15
CA THR A 163 15.66 -8.31 25.01
C THR A 163 15.36 -9.06 26.31
N THR A 164 15.08 -8.36 27.42
CA THR A 164 14.72 -8.99 28.71
C THR A 164 13.23 -9.32 28.81
N GLN A 165 12.41 -8.74 27.93
CA GLN A 165 10.97 -8.96 27.87
C GLN A 165 10.62 -9.95 26.76
N ASP A 166 9.43 -10.56 26.87
CA ASP A 166 8.88 -11.40 25.80
C ASP A 166 8.54 -10.58 24.56
N LYS A 167 8.58 -11.24 23.40
CA LYS A 167 8.25 -10.61 22.13
C LYS A 167 6.76 -10.26 22.06
N ARG A 168 6.45 -9.23 21.27
CA ARG A 168 5.08 -8.80 20.97
C ARG A 168 5.00 -8.15 19.60
N TYR A 169 3.82 -8.18 19.01
CA TYR A 169 3.55 -7.47 17.77
C TYR A 169 3.66 -5.96 17.97
N GLN A 170 4.38 -5.31 17.05
CA GLN A 170 4.63 -3.87 17.05
C GLN A 170 4.61 -3.34 15.61
N TRP A 171 4.43 -2.03 15.46
CA TRP A 171 4.52 -1.34 14.17
C TRP A 171 5.97 -1.03 13.81
N PHE A 172 6.33 -1.26 12.55
CA PHE A 172 7.64 -0.99 11.98
C PHE A 172 7.50 -0.16 10.71
N ASP A 173 8.44 0.75 10.49
CA ASP A 173 8.49 1.53 9.26
C ASP A 173 8.99 0.63 8.12
N VAL A 174 8.26 0.62 7.01
CA VAL A 174 8.68 -0.12 5.80
C VAL A 174 9.91 0.54 5.16
N PRO A 175 10.75 -0.21 4.40
CA PRO A 175 11.90 0.35 3.70
C PRO A 175 11.49 1.45 2.71
N ARG A 176 12.45 2.27 2.29
CA ARG A 176 12.22 3.22 1.19
C ARG A 176 12.43 2.55 -0.15
N TYR A 177 11.50 2.80 -1.06
CA TYR A 177 11.57 2.38 -2.46
C TYR A 177 12.39 3.37 -3.28
#